data_AF-K8W751-F1
#
_entry.id   AF-K8W751-F1
#
_cell.length_a   1.000
_cell.length_b   1.000
_cell.length_c   1.000
_cell.angle_alpha   90.00
_cell.angle_beta   90.00
_cell.angle_gamma   90.00
#
_symmetry.space_group_name_H-M   'P 1'
#
loop_
_entity.id
_entity.type
_entity.pdbx_description
1 polymer ?
#
loop_
_entity_poly.entity_id
_entity_poly.type
_entity_poly.pdbx_seq_one_letter_code
_entity_poly.pdbx_strand_id
1 'polypeptide(L)' 'MKKTIVENLVKLTYGSNNDVKIAAINALGDYKCSIEQQDAIERLLVLCNDYNREIAVASIYSLSKLAKFFYGDLT' A
#
# COMPACT_ATOMS: atom_id res chain seq x y z
N MET A 1 16.99 -1.34 -5.89
CA MET A 1 16.66 -0.72 -4.59
C MET A 1 15.16 -0.42 -4.45
N LYS A 2 14.56 0.42 -5.32
CA LYS A 2 13.12 0.78 -5.24
C LYS A 2 12.19 -0.43 -5.20
N LYS A 3 12.39 -1.39 -6.12
CA LYS A 3 11.67 -2.67 -6.15
C LYS A 3 11.77 -3.43 -4.83
N THR A 4 12.99 -3.67 -4.35
CA THR A 4 13.25 -4.36 -3.08
C THR A 4 12.58 -3.70 -1.86
N ILE A 5 12.52 -2.37 -1.82
CA ILE A 5 11.83 -1.63 -0.76
C ILE A 5 10.33 -1.95 -0.79
N VAL A 6 9.67 -1.81 -1.94
CA VAL A 6 8.24 -2.08 -2.07
C VAL A 6 7.92 -3.56 -1.82
N GLU A 7 8.72 -4.49 -2.36
CA GLU A 7 8.55 -5.93 -2.09
C GLU A 7 8.63 -6.24 -0.59
N ASN A 8 9.55 -5.59 0.14
CA ASN A 8 9.66 -5.76 1.59
C ASN A 8 8.41 -5.22 2.29
N LEU A 9 7.97 -4.01 1.94
CA LEU A 9 6.75 -3.41 2.50
C LEU A 9 5.52 -4.28 2.23
N VAL A 10 5.35 -4.81 1.00
CA VAL A 10 4.29 -5.75 0.65
C VAL A 10 4.35 -6.99 1.53
N LYS A 11 5.53 -7.61 1.71
CA LYS A 11 5.71 -8.77 2.60
C LYS A 11 5.29 -8.48 4.03
N LEU A 12 5.63 -7.31 4.57
CA LEU A 12 5.24 -6.91 5.93
C LEU A 12 3.72 -6.80 6.11
N THR A 13 2.96 -6.51 5.04
CA THR A 13 1.49 -6.49 5.11
C THR A 13 0.84 -7.87 5.33
N TYR A 14 1.59 -8.97 5.17
CA TYR A 14 1.11 -10.33 5.43
C TYR A 14 1.40 -10.82 6.86
N GLY A 15 2.09 -10.01 7.67
CA GLY A 15 2.43 -10.36 9.04
C GLY A 15 1.21 -10.45 9.97
N SER A 16 1.40 -11.00 11.17
CA SER A 16 0.35 -11.07 12.19
C SER A 16 0.23 -9.80 13.05
N ASN A 17 1.30 -9.01 13.16
CA ASN A 17 1.30 -7.77 13.92
C ASN A 17 0.58 -6.65 13.14
N ASN A 18 -0.53 -6.15 13.69
CA ASN A 18 -1.35 -5.14 13.02
C ASN A 18 -0.65 -3.78 12.92
N ASP A 19 0.13 -3.37 13.91
CA ASP A 19 0.87 -2.10 13.87
C ASP A 19 1.91 -2.12 12.74
N VAL A 20 2.62 -3.24 12.57
CA VAL A 20 3.58 -3.43 11.48
C VAL A 20 2.87 -3.43 10.13
N LYS A 21 1.71 -4.09 10.01
CA LYS A 21 0.90 -4.08 8.78
C LYS A 21 0.48 -2.65 8.42
N ILE A 22 -0.08 -1.91 9.39
CA ILE A 22 -0.53 -0.52 9.19
C ILE A 22 0.64 0.38 8.78
N ALA A 23 1.80 0.26 9.44
CA ALA A 23 3.00 1.01 9.08
C ALA A 23 3.44 0.71 7.64
N ALA A 24 3.44 -0.56 7.22
CA ALA A 24 3.79 -0.96 5.87
C ALA A 24 2.78 -0.44 4.84
N ILE A 25 1.48 -0.53 5.13
CA ILE A 25 0.40 -0.01 4.29
C ILE A 25 0.57 1.51 4.08
N ASN A 26 0.78 2.26 5.16
CA ASN A 26 0.99 3.71 5.09
C ASN A 26 2.23 4.06 4.25
N ALA A 27 3.35 3.36 4.48
CA ALA A 27 4.58 3.55 3.72
C ALA A 27 4.39 3.25 2.21
N LEU A 28 3.62 2.21 1.86
CA LEU A 28 3.27 1.94 0.46
C LEU A 28 2.51 3.12 -0.15
N GLY A 29 1.59 3.74 0.59
CA GLY A 29 0.82 4.90 0.13
C GLY A 29 1.62 6.19 -0.05
N ASP A 30 2.65 6.40 0.78
CA ASP A 30 3.53 7.58 0.71
C ASP A 30 4.65 7.45 -0.32
N TYR A 31 4.89 6.23 -0.83
CA TYR A 31 5.99 5.97 -1.74
C TYR A 31 5.50 5.84 -3.19
N LYS A 32 5.73 6.88 -4.02
CA LYS A 32 5.28 6.93 -5.42
C LYS A 32 5.63 5.67 -6.22
N CYS A 33 6.81 5.09 -6.02
CA CYS A 33 7.25 3.88 -6.74
C CYS A 33 6.41 2.62 -6.47
N SER A 34 5.50 2.66 -5.48
CA SER A 34 4.52 1.59 -5.27
C SER A 34 3.59 1.42 -6.47
N ILE A 35 3.29 2.48 -7.24
CA ILE A 35 2.41 2.37 -8.44
C ILE A 35 3.03 1.55 -9.57
N GLU A 36 4.36 1.42 -9.60
CA GLU A 36 5.09 0.66 -10.62
C GLU A 36 5.02 -0.86 -10.35
N GLN A 37 4.42 -1.28 -9.23
CA GLN A 37 4.38 -2.67 -8.78
C GLN A 37 2.95 -3.12 -8.54
N GLN A 38 2.44 -3.92 -9.48
CA GLN A 38 1.07 -4.45 -9.46
C GLN A 38 0.73 -5.15 -8.13
N ASP A 39 1.63 -6.00 -7.62
CA ASP A 39 1.45 -6.71 -6.35
C ASP A 39 1.17 -5.76 -5.16
N ALA A 40 1.77 -4.57 -5.16
CA ALA A 40 1.52 -3.59 -4.11
C ALA A 40 0.10 -3.02 -4.17
N ILE A 41 -0.37 -2.70 -5.38
CA ILE A 41 -1.73 -2.19 -5.60
C ILE A 41 -2.77 -3.26 -5.31
N GLU A 42 -2.57 -4.48 -5.81
CA GLU A 42 -3.46 -5.62 -5.55
C GLU A 42 -3.54 -5.93 -4.06
N ARG A 43 -2.40 -5.92 -3.36
CA ARG A 43 -2.39 -6.15 -1.92
C ARG A 43 -3.18 -5.08 -1.16
N LEU A 44 -3.00 -3.81 -1.51
CA LEU A 44 -3.79 -2.72 -0.91
C LEU A 44 -5.29 -2.87 -1.20
N LEU A 45 -5.68 -3.28 -2.41
CA LEU A 45 -7.08 -3.54 -2.76
C LEU A 45 -7.68 -4.67 -1.92
N VAL A 46 -6.95 -5.77 -1.72
CA VAL A 46 -7.37 -6.87 -0.84
C VAL A 46 -7.60 -6.36 0.58
N LEU A 47 -6.66 -5.57 1.11
CA LEU A 47 -6.70 -5.06 2.48
C LEU A 47 -7.83 -4.06 2.74
N CYS A 48 -8.42 -3.44 1.70
CA CYS A 48 -9.61 -2.60 1.87
C CYS A 48 -10.82 -3.36 2.44
N ASN A 49 -10.81 -4.70 2.31
CA ASN A 49 -11.86 -5.59 2.82
C ASN A 49 -11.41 -6.37 4.08
N ASP A 50 -10.32 -5.96 4.72
CA ASP A 50 -9.85 -6.61 5.94
C ASP A 50 -10.87 -6.42 7.08
N TYR A 51 -11.08 -7.47 7.89
CA TYR A 51 -11.99 -7.41 9.03
C TYR A 51 -11.53 -6.40 10.10
N ASN A 52 -10.22 -6.20 10.23
CA ASN A 52 -9.69 -5.15 11.08
C ASN A 52 -9.91 -3.79 10.42
N ARG A 53 -10.80 -2.99 11.01
CA ARG A 53 -11.13 -1.63 10.58
C ARG A 53 -9.90 -0.76 10.32
N GLU A 54 -8.88 -0.79 11.18
CA GLU A 54 -7.71 0.07 11.05
C GLU A 54 -6.87 -0.28 9.82
N ILE A 55 -6.75 -1.59 9.52
CA ILE A 55 -6.08 -2.08 8.31
C ILE A 55 -6.84 -1.64 7.06
N ALA A 56 -8.17 -1.83 7.05
CA ALA A 56 -9.01 -1.41 5.94
C ALA A 56 -8.92 0.10 5.69
N VAL A 57 -9.03 0.90 6.74
CA VAL A 57 -8.92 2.36 6.67
C VAL A 57 -7.53 2.79 6.18
N ALA A 58 -6.45 2.22 6.71
CA ALA A 58 -5.09 2.53 6.24
C ALA A 58 -4.93 2.22 4.75
N SER A 59 -5.48 1.11 4.28
CA SER A 59 -5.37 0.72 2.87
C SER A 59 -6.12 1.66 1.92
N ILE A 60 -7.33 2.07 2.31
CA ILE A 60 -8.13 3.07 1.59
C ILE A 60 -7.36 4.40 1.49
N TYR A 61 -6.77 4.87 2.61
CA TYR A 61 -5.97 6.08 2.60
C TYR A 61 -4.73 5.96 1.71
N SER A 62 -4.03 4.83 1.75
CA SER A 62 -2.86 4.60 0.90
C SER A 62 -3.21 4.61 -0.58
N LEU A 63 -4.30 3.95 -0.98
CA LEU A 63 -4.79 4.00 -2.36
C LEU A 63 -5.21 5.42 -2.76
N SER A 64 -5.84 6.19 -1.88
CA SER A 64 -6.19 7.59 -2.14
C SER A 64 -4.96 8.48 -2.38
N LYS A 65 -3.86 8.25 -1.63
CA LYS A 65 -2.58 8.93 -1.86
C LYS A 65 -1.99 8.55 -3.22
N LEU A 66 -1.96 7.25 -3.53
CA LEU A 66 -1.40 6.74 -4.78
C LEU A 66 -2.22 7.14 -6.01
N ALA A 67 -3.53 7.32 -5.86
CA ALA A 67 -4.44 7.72 -6.93
C ALA A 67 -4.00 9.01 -7.64
N LYS A 68 -3.40 9.94 -6.89
CA LYS A 68 -2.87 11.21 -7.41
C LYS A 68 -1.77 11.01 -8.45
N PHE A 69 -1.09 9.86 -8.45
CA PHE A 69 -0.03 9.54 -9.40
C PHE A 69 -0.52 8.78 -10.63
N PHE A 70 -1.70 8.15 -10.62
CA PHE A 70 -2.26 7.51 -11.82
C PHE A 70 -2.75 8.51 -12.86
N TYR A 71 -3.16 9.70 -12.43
CA TYR A 71 -3.63 10.77 -13.31
C TYR A 71 -2.56 11.83 -13.62
N GLY A 72 -1.40 11.75 -12.95
CA GLY A 72 -0.33 12.75 -13.06
C GLY A 72 0.57 12.60 -14.29
N ASP A 73 0.43 11.53 -15.07
CA ASP A 73 1.16 11.32 -16.33
C ASP A 73 0.41 11.88 -17.56
N LEU A 74 -0.70 12.62 -17.36
CA LEU A 74 -1.52 13.23 -18.41
C LEU A 74 -1.25 14.73 -18.67
N THR A 75 -0.19 15.30 -18.11
CA THR A 75 0.21 16.71 -18.34
C THR A 75 1.63 16.84 -18.86
#